data_AF-A0AAP2CSW0-F1
#
_entry.id   AF-A0AAP2CSW0-F1
#
_cell.length_a   1.000
_cell.length_b   1.000
_cell.length_c   1.000
_cell.angle_alpha   90.00
_cell.angle_beta   90.00
_cell.angle_gamma   90.00
#
_symmetry.space_group_name_H-M   'P 1'
#
loop_
_entity.id
_entity.type
_entity.pdbx_description
1 polymer ?
#
loop_
_entity_poly.entity_id
_entity_poly.type
_entity_poly.pdbx_seq_one_letter_code
_entity_poly.pdbx_strand_id
1 'polypeptide(L)' 'MTEAANPLPEAAKRALQEAELRRQEATKAEAARPTELGGRKGLDPARYGDWEKKGIAVDF' A
#
# COMPACT_ATOMS: atom_id res chain seq x y z
N MET A 1 -6.50 -14.58 -33.80
CA MET A 1 -5.30 -13.74 -33.97
C MET A 1 -5.33 -12.73 -32.83
N THR A 2 -4.43 -12.85 -31.88
CA THR A 2 -4.34 -12.02 -30.66
C THR A 2 -4.10 -10.56 -31.03
N GLU A 3 -5.00 -9.66 -30.66
CA GLU A 3 -4.83 -8.21 -30.83
C GLU A 3 -3.79 -7.71 -29.83
N ALA A 4 -2.53 -7.97 -30.15
CA ALA A 4 -1.39 -7.48 -29.40
C ALA A 4 -1.04 -6.09 -29.91
N ALA A 5 -1.04 -5.14 -28.95
CA ALA A 5 -0.30 -3.89 -28.96
C ALA A 5 -0.81 -2.79 -29.90
N ASN A 6 -1.89 -2.12 -29.50
CA ASN A 6 -1.95 -0.69 -29.72
C ASN A 6 -1.02 -0.03 -28.66
N PRO A 7 0.05 0.70 -29.03
CA PRO A 7 0.95 1.29 -28.05
C PRO A 7 0.18 2.27 -27.16
N LEU A 8 0.44 2.21 -25.85
CA LEU A 8 -0.18 3.13 -24.89
C LEU A 8 0.07 4.57 -25.34
N PRO A 9 -0.95 5.44 -25.37
CA PRO A 9 -0.76 6.84 -25.69
C PRO A 9 0.19 7.48 -24.68
N GLU A 10 0.97 8.48 -25.08
CA GLU A 10 1.97 9.14 -24.23
C GLU A 10 1.36 9.72 -22.94
N ALA A 11 0.07 10.08 -22.96
CA ALA A 11 -0.66 10.47 -21.75
C ALA A 11 -0.81 9.31 -20.75
N ALA A 12 -1.11 8.10 -21.22
CA ALA A 12 -1.24 6.91 -20.37
C ALA A 12 0.11 6.50 -19.77
N LYS A 13 1.21 6.59 -20.53
CA LYS A 13 2.56 6.32 -20.02
C LYS A 13 2.94 7.29 -18.90
N ARG A 14 2.68 8.60 -19.08
CA ARG A 14 2.91 9.62 -18.06
C ARG A 14 2.07 9.38 -16.80
N ALA A 15 0.78 9.07 -16.96
CA ALA A 15 -0.10 8.78 -15.84
C ALA A 15 0.38 7.56 -15.02
N LEU A 16 0.86 6.51 -15.69
CA LEU A 16 1.44 5.34 -15.03
C LEU A 16 2.74 5.66 -14.29
N GLN A 17 3.61 6.47 -14.89
CA GLN A 17 4.85 6.94 -14.25
C GLN A 17 4.56 7.77 -12.99
N GLU A 18 3.64 8.73 -13.05
CA GLU A 18 3.23 9.52 -11.88
C GLU A 18 2.61 8.66 -10.78
N ALA A 19 1.77 7.68 -11.15
CA ALA A 19 1.20 6.74 -10.20
C ALA A 19 2.27 5.87 -9.53
N GLU A 20 3.27 5.43 -10.30
CA GLU A 20 4.41 4.69 -9.78
C GLU A 20 5.25 5.54 -8.82
N LEU A 21 5.55 6.80 -9.17
CA LEU A 21 6.25 7.74 -8.30
C LEU A 21 5.51 7.93 -6.96
N ARG A 22 4.18 8.13 -6.97
CA ARG A 22 3.40 8.22 -5.73
C ARG A 22 3.48 6.95 -4.88
N ARG A 23 3.43 5.76 -5.50
CA ARG A 23 3.59 4.48 -4.78
C ARG A 23 4.97 4.35 -4.16
N GLN A 24 6.01 4.76 -4.86
CA GLN A 24 7.39 4.73 -4.36
C GLN A 24 7.59 5.71 -3.20
N GLU A 25 7.01 6.91 -3.28
CA GLU A 25 7.05 7.88 -2.18
C GLU A 25 6.30 7.37 -0.95
N ALA A 26 5.11 6.78 -1.14
CA ALA A 26 4.35 6.18 -0.05
C ALA A 26 5.10 5.02 0.63
N THR A 27 5.69 4.11 -0.17
CA THR A 27 6.47 2.98 0.38
C THR A 27 7.76 3.43 1.07
N LYS A 28 8.44 4.47 0.57
CA LYS A 28 9.59 5.09 1.26
C LYS A 28 9.17 5.72 2.58
N ALA A 29 8.05 6.44 2.61
CA ALA A 29 7.52 7.03 3.83
C ALA A 29 7.13 5.95 4.86
N GLU A 30 6.55 4.83 4.41
CA GLU A 30 6.26 3.66 5.24
C GLU A 30 7.56 3.03 5.80
N ALA A 31 8.57 2.81 4.95
CA ALA A 31 9.84 2.20 5.33
C ALA A 31 10.70 3.08 6.26
N ALA A 32 10.53 4.41 6.21
CA ALA A 32 11.19 5.34 7.11
C ALA A 32 10.56 5.37 8.52
N ARG A 33 9.37 4.79 8.70
CA ARG A 33 8.75 4.70 10.03
C ARG A 33 9.47 3.65 10.87
N PRO A 34 9.62 3.88 12.19
CA PRO A 34 10.19 2.88 13.08
C PRO A 34 9.37 1.59 13.00
N THR A 35 10.06 0.46 12.95
CA THR A 35 9.41 -0.85 12.99
C THR A 35 8.66 -1.02 14.30
N GLU A 36 7.39 -1.38 14.22
CA GLU A 36 6.61 -1.74 15.40
C GLU A 36 7.09 -3.07 15.98
N LEU A 37 7.66 -3.01 17.17
CA LEU A 37 8.12 -4.18 17.92
C LEU A 37 7.05 -4.55 18.96
N GLY A 38 6.67 -5.84 19.00
CA GLY A 38 5.66 -6.34 19.93
C GLY A 38 4.20 -6.18 19.48
N GLY A 39 3.96 -5.47 18.37
CA GLY A 39 2.64 -5.37 17.73
C GLY A 39 2.25 -6.61 16.93
N ARG A 40 0.94 -6.79 16.68
CA ARG A 40 0.44 -7.82 15.76
C ARG A 40 0.96 -7.53 14.34
N LYS A 41 1.25 -8.58 13.55
CA LYS A 41 1.59 -8.41 12.13
C LYS A 41 0.45 -7.65 11.43
N GLY A 42 0.77 -6.53 10.78
CA GLY A 42 -0.20 -5.68 10.10
C GLY A 42 -0.08 -4.24 10.56
N LEU A 43 -1.07 -3.42 10.19
CA LEU A 43 -1.19 -2.05 10.65
C LEU A 43 -1.54 -2.03 12.14
N ASP A 44 -0.95 -1.09 12.89
CA ASP A 44 -1.22 -0.88 14.31
C ASP A 44 -2.73 -0.72 14.58
N PRO A 45 -3.36 -1.66 15.32
CA PRO A 45 -4.75 -1.53 15.77
C PRO A 45 -5.05 -0.18 16.41
N ALA A 46 -4.11 0.38 17.18
CA ALA A 46 -4.28 1.66 17.86
C ALA A 46 -4.32 2.84 16.88
N ARG A 47 -3.66 2.74 15.71
CA ARG A 47 -3.66 3.80 14.70
C ARG A 47 -4.84 3.73 13.75
N TYR A 48 -5.31 2.52 13.46
CA TYR A 48 -6.33 2.29 12.43
C TYR A 48 -7.68 1.83 13.00
N GLY A 49 -7.78 1.68 14.31
CA GLY A 49 -9.01 1.24 15.00
C GLY A 49 -9.34 -0.25 14.82
N ASP A 50 -8.44 -1.03 14.21
CA ASP A 50 -8.65 -2.46 13.95
C ASP A 50 -8.21 -3.31 15.16
N TRP A 51 -8.95 -3.19 16.25
CA TRP A 51 -8.77 -4.00 17.46
C TRP A 51 -9.35 -5.41 17.32
N GLU A 52 -9.92 -5.76 16.17
CA GLU A 52 -10.58 -7.03 15.96
C GLU A 52 -9.61 -8.12 15.47
N LYS A 53 -9.87 -9.36 15.90
CA LYS A 53 -9.27 -10.57 15.33
C LYS A 53 -10.36 -11.59 15.14
N LYS A 54 -10.68 -11.93 13.90
CA LYS A 54 -11.77 -12.87 13.58
C LYS A 54 -13.12 -12.47 14.23
N GLY A 55 -13.42 -11.16 14.26
CA GLY A 55 -14.66 -10.63 14.83
C GLY A 55 -14.72 -10.57 16.35
N ILE A 56 -13.58 -10.73 17.03
CA ILE A 56 -13.46 -10.57 18.49
C ILE A 56 -12.56 -9.36 18.76
N ALA A 57 -13.03 -8.40 19.55
CA ALA A 57 -12.18 -7.32 20.05
C ALA A 57 -11.12 -7.92 20.98
N VAL A 58 -9.85 -7.73 20.66
CA VAL A 58 -8.71 -8.26 21.42
C VAL A 58 -7.89 -7.08 21.93
N ASP A 59 -7.78 -7.00 23.24
CA ASP A 59 -6.85 -6.12 23.96
C ASP A 59 -5.76 -7.00 24.60
N PHE A 60 -4.51 -6.50 24.61
CA PHE A 60 -3.23 -7.13 25.01
C PHE A 60 -2.83 -8.46 24.34
#